data_AF-A0A5R2N3Y5-F1
#
_entry.id   AF-A0A5R2N3Y5-F1
#
_cell.length_a   1.000
_cell.length_b   1.000
_cell.length_c   1.000
_cell.angle_alpha   90.00
_cell.angle_beta   90.00
_cell.angle_gamma   90.00
#
_symmetry.space_group_name_H-M   'P 1'
#
loop_
_entity.id
_entity.type
_entity.pdbx_description
1 polymer ?
#
loop_
_entity_poly.entity_id
_entity_poly.type
_entity_poly.pdbx_seq_one_letter_code
_entity_poly.pdbx_strand_id
1 'polypeptide(L)' 'MIPPILHQTWKTDSVPARFQAYADSWKRHNPHWTVMLWSDRMLLEFVAEHYPDYLPMFCGYTNGVQRSDAARYMLLH' A
#
# COMPACT_ATOMS: atom_id res chain seq x y z
N MET A 1 -13.96 10.91 11.73
CA MET A 1 -14.63 10.31 10.55
C MET A 1 -13.55 9.62 9.73
N ILE A 2 -13.79 8.41 9.21
CA ILE A 2 -12.79 7.70 8.41
C ILE A 2 -12.84 8.23 6.97
N PRO A 3 -11.72 8.68 6.37
CA PRO A 3 -11.70 9.12 4.98
C PRO A 3 -12.06 7.99 4.01
N PRO A 4 -12.79 8.25 2.91
CA PRO A 4 -13.17 7.23 1.93
C PRO A 4 -12.00 6.93 0.98
N ILE A 5 -10.88 6.48 1.53
CA ILE A 5 -9.67 6.11 0.79
C ILE A 5 -9.39 4.62 1.01
N LEU A 6 -9.33 3.87 -0.09
CA LEU A 6 -8.96 2.47 -0.09
C LEU A 6 -7.49 2.34 -0.49
N HIS A 7 -6.64 2.00 0.48
CA HIS A 7 -5.24 1.69 0.26
C HIS A 7 -5.10 0.19 -0.06
N GLN A 8 -4.62 -0.12 -1.27
CA GLN A 8 -4.23 -1.48 -1.66
C GLN A 8 -2.72 -1.51 -1.86
N THR A 9 -2.07 -2.55 -1.37
CA THR A 9 -0.64 -2.76 -1.60
C THR A 9 -0.43 -3.92 -2.56
N TRP A 10 0.57 -3.80 -3.43
CA TRP A 10 1.04 -4.87 -4.28
C TRP A 10 2.55 -4.76 -4.49
N LYS A 11 3.22 -5.84 -4.87
CA LYS A 11 4.68 -5.81 -5.04
C LYS A 11 5.14 -4.80 -6.11
N THR A 12 4.34 -4.66 -7.16
CA THR A 12 4.62 -3.83 -8.35
C THR A 12 3.50 -2.84 -8.59
N ASP A 13 3.70 -1.93 -9.55
CA ASP A 13 2.75 -0.86 -9.90
C ASP A 13 1.44 -1.36 -10.55
N SER A 14 1.27 -2.68 -10.70
CA SER A 14 0.10 -3.31 -11.30
C SER A 14 -0.20 -4.69 -10.71
N VAL A 15 -1.48 -4.99 -10.50
CA VAL A 15 -1.95 -6.32 -10.06
C VAL A 15 -2.00 -7.28 -11.28
N PRO A 16 -1.49 -8.53 -11.18
CA PRO A 16 -1.56 -9.50 -12.26
C PRO A 16 -3.00 -9.78 -12.69
N ALA A 17 -3.21 -10.01 -14.00
CA ALA A 17 -4.53 -10.22 -14.60
C ALA A 17 -5.39 -11.27 -13.86
N ARG A 18 -4.77 -12.37 -13.41
CA ARG A 18 -5.46 -13.44 -12.65
C ARG A 18 -6.09 -12.98 -11.32
N PHE A 19 -5.63 -11.86 -10.77
CA PHE A 19 -6.13 -11.27 -9.52
C PHE A 19 -6.90 -9.97 -9.73
N GLN A 20 -6.93 -9.44 -10.96
CA GLN A 20 -7.55 -8.16 -11.29
C GLN A 20 -9.04 -8.13 -10.91
N ALA A 21 -9.76 -9.24 -11.13
CA ALA A 21 -11.17 -9.34 -10.78
C ALA A 21 -11.44 -9.12 -9.28
N TYR A 22 -10.49 -9.51 -8.41
CA TYR A 22 -10.56 -9.28 -6.96
C TYR A 22 -10.19 -7.84 -6.60
N ALA A 23 -9.18 -7.25 -7.23
CA ALA A 23 -8.86 -5.84 -7.01
C ALA A 23 -10.03 -4.93 -7.42
N ASP A 24 -10.67 -5.23 -8.55
CA ASP A 24 -11.78 -4.46 -9.09
C ASP A 24 -13.09 -4.66 -8.32
N SER A 25 -13.27 -5.78 -7.61
CA SER A 25 -14.49 -5.99 -6.82
C SER A 25 -14.61 -4.93 -5.71
N TRP A 26 -13.51 -4.57 -5.07
CA TRP A 26 -13.47 -3.49 -4.09
C TRP A 26 -13.90 -2.15 -4.69
N LYS A 27 -13.43 -1.82 -5.90
CA LYS A 27 -13.84 -0.59 -6.61
C LYS A 27 -15.33 -0.59 -6.93
N ARG A 28 -15.87 -1.73 -7.40
CA ARG A 28 -17.30 -1.87 -7.72
C ARG A 28 -18.19 -1.67 -6.50
N HIS A 29 -17.77 -2.17 -5.34
CA HIS A 29 -18.55 -2.03 -4.10
C HIS A 29 -18.35 -0.70 -3.38
N ASN A 30 -17.32 0.07 -3.75
CA ASN A 30 -16.99 1.36 -3.14
C ASN A 30 -16.79 2.44 -4.22
N PRO A 31 -17.80 2.75 -5.04
CA PRO A 31 -17.64 3.57 -6.25
C PRO A 31 -17.26 5.04 -5.97
N HIS A 32 -17.48 5.51 -4.74
CA HIS A 32 -17.16 6.88 -4.32
C HIS A 32 -15.84 6.99 -3.55
N TRP A 33 -15.13 5.88 -3.35
CA TRP A 33 -13.86 5.88 -2.62
C TRP A 33 -12.70 6.14 -3.57
N THR A 34 -11.71 6.89 -3.09
CA THR A 34 -10.44 7.03 -3.80
C THR A 34 -9.63 5.76 -3.60
N VAL A 35 -9.21 5.10 -4.68
CA VAL A 35 -8.39 3.89 -4.59
C VAL A 35 -6.94 4.20 -4.90
N MET A 36 -6.06 3.92 -3.95
CA MET A 36 -4.61 4.07 -4.08
C MET A 36 -3.94 2.69 -4.11
N LEU A 37 -3.22 2.39 -5.20
CA LEU A 37 -2.38 1.21 -5.28
C LEU A 37 -0.93 1.60 -4.96
N TRP A 38 -0.37 0.97 -3.93
CA TRP A 38 0.98 1.21 -3.46
C TRP A 38 1.88 0.06 -3.85
N SER A 39 2.94 0.34 -4.61
CA SER A 39 3.99 -0.63 -4.88
C SER A 39 5.06 -0.65 -3.78
N ASP A 40 5.88 -1.71 -3.71
CA ASP A 40 7.02 -1.77 -2.78
C ASP A 40 7.93 -0.54 -2.92
N ARG A 41 8.11 -0.04 -4.15
CA ARG A 41 8.87 1.18 -4.43
C ARG A 41 8.20 2.42 -3.85
N MET A 42 6.90 2.59 -4.11
CA MET A 42 6.15 3.74 -3.57
C MET A 42 6.11 3.73 -2.04
N LEU A 43 5.99 2.55 -1.42
CA LEU A 43 6.06 2.43 0.03
C LEU A 43 7.43 2.83 0.57
N LEU A 44 8.52 2.44 -0.10
CA LEU A 44 9.87 2.86 0.28
C LEU A 44 10.05 4.38 0.18
N GLU A 45 9.61 4.97 -0.92
CA GLU A 45 9.64 6.43 -1.14
C GLU A 45 8.82 7.16 -0.07
N PHE A 46 7.60 6.69 0.20
CA PHE A 46 6.72 7.23 1.24
C PHE A 46 7.35 7.17 2.63
N VAL A 47 7.96 6.04 3.01
CA VAL A 47 8.62 5.90 4.31
C VAL A 47 9.85 6.80 4.40
N ALA A 48 10.63 6.91 3.33
CA ALA A 48 11.79 7.80 3.29
C ALA A 48 11.39 9.28 3.45
N GLU A 49 10.27 9.68 2.86
CA GLU A 49 9.78 11.06 2.90
C GLU A 49 9.12 11.41 4.24
N HIS A 50 8.24 10.55 4.74
CA HIS A 50 7.37 10.89 5.89
C HIS A 50 7.82 10.26 7.21
N TYR A 51 8.60 9.20 7.16
CA TYR A 51 9.02 8.41 8.32
C TYR A 51 10.52 8.07 8.30
N PRO A 52 11.42 9.07 8.10
CA PRO A 52 12.85 8.82 7.86
C PRO A 52 13.53 8.06 9.01
N ASP A 53 13.08 8.27 10.25
CA ASP A 53 13.61 7.56 11.43
C ASP A 53 13.31 6.05 11.41
N TYR A 54 12.23 5.65 10.72
CA TYR A 54 11.86 4.25 10.54
C TYR A 54 12.46 3.62 9.27
N LEU A 55 13.03 4.43 8.36
CA LEU A 55 13.58 3.94 7.10
C LEU A 55 14.65 2.84 7.28
N PRO A 56 15.61 2.92 8.24
CA PRO A 56 16.57 1.84 8.45
C PRO A 56 15.90 0.51 8.84
N MET A 57 14.89 0.56 9.72
CA MET A 57 14.11 -0.62 10.10
C MET A 57 13.33 -1.17 8.90
N PHE A 58 12.67 -0.28 8.15
CA PHE A 58 11.86 -0.63 6.99
C PHE A 58 12.69 -1.30 5.88
N CYS A 59 13.89 -0.79 5.63
CA CYS A 59 14.86 -1.38 4.70
C CYS A 59 15.44 -2.70 5.22
N GLY A 60 15.52 -2.89 6.55
CA GLY A 60 16.02 -4.10 7.19
C GLY A 60 15.09 -5.32 7.10
N TYR A 61 13.83 -5.15 6.68
CA TYR A 61 12.93 -6.27 6.48
C TYR A 61 13.33 -7.12 5.26
N THR A 62 13.51 -8.42 5.49
CA THR A 62 13.90 -9.38 4.45
C THR A 62 12.82 -9.56 3.39
N ASN A 63 11.55 -9.60 3.80
CA ASN A 63 10.43 -9.89 2.90
C ASN A 63 9.59 -8.64 2.59
N GLY A 64 9.16 -8.51 1.33
CA GLY A 64 8.26 -7.42 0.91
C GLY A 64 6.94 -7.39 1.70
N VAL A 65 6.41 -8.56 2.10
CA VAL A 65 5.19 -8.62 2.92
C VAL A 65 5.37 -7.95 4.29
N GLN A 66 6.54 -8.06 4.91
CA GLN A 66 6.83 -7.39 6.20
C GLN A 66 6.84 -5.86 6.04
N ARG A 67 7.39 -5.37 4.92
CA ARG A 67 7.32 -3.94 4.56
C ARG A 67 5.88 -3.50 4.34
N SER A 68 5.09 -4.27 3.58
CA SER A 68 3.67 -3.99 3.40
C SER A 68 2.91 -3.98 4.73
N ASP A 69 3.21 -4.90 5.64
CA ASP A 69 2.55 -4.96 6.95
C ASP A 69 2.86 -3.75 7.82
N ALA A 70 4.13 -3.33 7.87
CA ALA A 70 4.54 -2.13 8.60
C ALA A 70 3.95 -0.85 7.97
N ALA A 71 4.03 -0.73 6.64
CA ALA A 71 3.55 0.45 5.92
C ALA A 71 2.05 0.69 6.08
N ARG A 72 1.23 -0.36 6.26
CA ARG A 72 -0.22 -0.20 6.49
C ARG A 72 -0.52 0.69 7.69
N TYR A 73 0.27 0.63 8.77
CA TYR A 73 0.08 1.51 9.91
C TYR A 73 0.48 2.96 9.60
N MET A 74 1.54 3.14 8.84
CA MET A 74 2.04 4.46 8.43
C MET A 74 1.08 5.15 7.44
N LEU A 75 0.46 4.39 6.53
CA LEU A 75 -0.54 4.91 5.60
C LEU A 75 -1.86 5.34 6.27
N LEU A 76 -2.15 4.84 7.47
CA LEU A 76 -3.41 5.07 8.19
C LEU A 76 -3.30 6.09 9.34
N HIS A 77 -2.09 6.60 9.61
CA HIS A 77 -1.81 7.57 10.67
C HIS A 77 -1.96 9.01 10.16
#